data_AF-A0A662R512-F1
#
_entry.id   AF-A0A662R512-F1
#
_cell.length_a   1.000
_cell.length_b   1.000
_cell.length_c   1.000
_cell.angle_alpha   90.00
_cell.angle_beta   90.00
_cell.angle_gamma   90.00
#
_symmetry.space_group_name_H-M   'P 1'
#
loop_
_entity.id
_entity.type
_entity.pdbx_description
1 polymer ?
#
loop_
_entity_poly.entity_id
_entity_poly.type
_entity_poly.pdbx_seq_one_letter_code
_entity_poly.pdbx_strand_id
1 'polypeptide(L)' 'MKNVEMTQEGDILTIKVDLSKEFGPSSSGKTIIIASTEGNQPIPGKENIKIGLNIYRKK' A
#
# COMPACT_ATOMS: atom_id res chain seq x y z
N MET A 1 -4.88 1.20 5.90
CA MET A 1 -4.00 1.46 4.73
C MET A 1 -3.44 2.86 4.83
N LYS A 2 -2.18 3.07 4.42
CA LYS A 2 -1.49 4.36 4.44
C LYS A 2 -1.01 4.69 3.04
N ASN A 3 -1.44 5.84 2.50
CA ASN A 3 -0.99 6.37 1.22
C ASN A 3 -1.14 5.40 0.04
N VAL A 4 -2.26 4.68 0.02
CA VAL A 4 -2.65 3.79 -1.07
C VAL A 4 -4.07 4.13 -1.46
N GLU A 5 -4.25 4.53 -2.70
CA GLU A 5 -5.55 4.67 -3.36
C GLU A 5 -5.68 3.56 -4.41
N MET A 6 -6.85 2.92 -4.47
CA MET A 6 -7.13 1.81 -5.38
C MET A 6 -8.34 2.14 -6.23
N THR A 7 -8.22 1.96 -7.54
CA THR A 7 -9.33 2.06 -8.49
C THR A 7 -9.35 0.81 -9.36
N GLN A 8 -10.54 0.29 -9.64
CA GLN A 8 -10.72 -0.88 -10.48
C GLN A 8 -11.55 -0.52 -11.71
N GLU A 9 -11.02 -0.85 -12.90
CA GLU A 9 -11.69 -0.70 -14.18
C GLU A 9 -11.69 -2.05 -14.89
N GLY A 10 -12.86 -2.69 -14.96
CA GLY A 10 -12.97 -4.08 -15.41
C GLY A 10 -12.16 -5.01 -14.52
N ASP A 11 -11.16 -5.67 -15.10
CA ASP A 11 -10.23 -6.56 -14.38
C ASP A 11 -8.85 -5.93 -14.13
N ILE A 12 -8.69 -4.62 -14.39
CA ILE A 12 -7.46 -3.88 -14.13
C ILE A 12 -7.58 -3.15 -12.78
N LEU A 13 -6.68 -3.46 -11.86
CA LEU A 13 -6.49 -2.71 -10.62
C LEU A 13 -5.38 -1.67 -10.82
N THR A 14 -5.72 -0.39 -10.65
CA THR A 14 -4.74 0.70 -10.59
C THR A 14 -4.50 1.09 -9.15
N ILE A 15 -3.22 1.21 -8.78
CA ILE A 15 -2.80 1.60 -7.44
C ILE A 15 -2.03 2.90 -7.55
N LYS A 16 -2.48 3.91 -6.82
CA LYS A 16 -1.84 5.22 -6.77
C LYS A 16 -1.24 5.44 -5.40
N VAL A 17 0.04 5.80 -5.39
CA VAL A 17 0.82 6.13 -4.20
C VAL A 17 1.55 7.45 -4.43
N ASP A 18 1.47 8.35 -3.44
CA ASP A 18 2.20 9.61 -3.47
C ASP A 18 3.58 9.44 -2.79
N LEU A 19 4.63 9.36 -3.60
CA LEU A 19 5.99 9.10 -3.10
C LEU A 19 6.61 10.27 -2.32
N SER A 20 5.95 11.43 -2.25
CA SER A 20 6.41 12.58 -1.44
C SER A 20 6.07 12.46 0.05
N LYS A 21 5.22 11.50 0.43
CA LYS A 21 4.73 11.32 1.80
C LYS A 21 5.50 10.25 2.56
N GLU A 22 5.69 10.47 3.85
CA GLU A 22 6.32 9.53 4.77
C GLU A 22 5.48 9.36 6.05
N PHE A 23 5.48 8.15 6.61
CA PHE A 23 4.68 7.77 7.80
C PHE A 23 5.55 7.30 8.97
N GLY A 24 6.79 7.79 9.02
CA GLY A 24 7.74 7.46 10.08
C GLY A 24 8.45 6.11 9.90
N PRO A 25 9.26 5.72 10.89
CA PRO A 25 10.04 4.48 10.84
C PRO A 25 9.15 3.23 10.92
N SER A 26 9.57 2.15 10.26
CA SER A 26 8.95 0.83 10.42
C SER A 26 9.19 0.27 11.82
N SER A 27 8.45 -0.78 12.20
CA SER A 27 8.56 -1.42 13.52
C SER A 27 9.97 -1.91 13.86
N SER A 28 10.78 -2.26 12.86
CA SER A 28 12.19 -2.64 13.04
C SER A 28 13.15 -1.45 13.16
N GLY A 29 12.68 -0.24 12.87
CA GLY A 29 13.48 0.99 12.81
C GLY A 29 14.37 1.13 11.57
N LYS A 30 14.44 0.12 10.70
CA LYS A 30 15.41 0.07 9.57
C LYS A 30 14.98 0.84 8.32
N THR A 31 13.71 1.18 8.20
CA THR A 31 13.13 1.78 6.99
C THR A 31 12.16 2.89 7.34
N ILE A 32 11.95 3.82 6.42
CA ILE A 32 10.88 4.83 6.49
C ILE A 32 9.73 4.39 5.59
N ILE A 33 8.51 4.37 6.14
CA ILE A 33 7.31 3.93 5.45
C ILE A 33 6.84 5.04 4.50
N ILE A 34 6.66 4.71 3.23
CA ILE A 34 6.07 5.60 2.20
C ILE A 34 4.60 5.21 1.97
N ALA A 35 4.32 3.90 1.86
CA ALA A 35 2.96 3.37 1.76
C ALA A 35 2.86 1.95 2.31
N SER A 36 1.69 1.57 2.80
CA SER A 36 1.41 0.19 3.21
C SER A 36 -0.09 -0.13 3.16
N THR A 37 -0.44 -1.33 2.72
CA THR A 37 -1.79 -1.89 2.91
C THR A 37 -2.03 -2.40 4.32
N GLU A 38 -1.00 -2.42 5.18
CA GLU A 38 -1.06 -2.87 6.58
C GLU A 38 -1.53 -4.33 6.69
N GLY A 39 -0.97 -5.19 5.83
CA GLY A 39 -1.34 -6.59 5.68
C GLY A 39 -2.01 -6.88 4.35
N ASN A 40 -2.55 -8.08 4.21
CA ASN A 40 -3.34 -8.47 3.04
C ASN A 40 -4.76 -7.93 3.17
N GLN A 41 -5.19 -7.12 2.21
CA GLN A 41 -6.53 -6.53 2.16
C GLN A 41 -7.29 -7.04 0.94
N PRO A 42 -8.63 -7.19 0.98
CA PRO A 42 -9.41 -7.47 -0.22
C PRO A 42 -9.27 -6.35 -1.24
N ILE A 43 -9.28 -6.70 -2.53
CA ILE A 43 -9.49 -5.72 -3.59
C ILE A 43 -10.98 -5.32 -3.56
N PRO A 44 -11.33 -4.03 -3.53
CA PRO A 44 -12.72 -3.59 -3.57
C PRO A 44 -13.49 -4.22 -4.73
N GLY A 45 -14.60 -4.92 -4.44
CA GLY A 45 -15.40 -5.61 -5.47
C GLY A 45 -14.92 -7.01 -5.87
N LYS A 46 -13.79 -7.50 -5.34
CA LYS A 46 -13.25 -8.85 -5.55
C LYS A 46 -12.75 -9.44 -4.21
N GLU A 47 -13.66 -9.74 -3.29
CA GLU A 47 -13.37 -10.14 -1.90
C GLU A 47 -12.42 -11.35 -1.75
N ASN A 48 -12.42 -12.26 -2.71
CA ASN A 48 -11.56 -13.44 -2.76
C ASN A 48 -10.14 -13.17 -3.27
N ILE A 49 -9.89 -11.99 -3.83
CA ILE A 49 -8.56 -11.56 -4.29
C ILE A 49 -8.00 -10.59 -3.26
N LYS A 50 -6.80 -10.89 -2.75
CA LYS A 50 -6.14 -10.08 -1.72
C LYS A 50 -4.90 -9.38 -2.28
N ILE A 51 -4.60 -8.19 -1.76
CA ILE A 51 -3.40 -7.41 -2.06
C ILE A 51 -2.63 -7.10 -0.77
N GLY A 52 -1.32 -7.33 -0.82
CA GLY A 52 -0.34 -6.84 0.15
C GLY A 52 0.68 -5.96 -0.57
N LEU A 53 0.81 -4.70 -0.16
CA LEU A 53 1.76 -3.75 -0.75
C LEU A 53 2.49 -3.00 0.36
N ASN A 54 3.82 -2.91 0.24
CA ASN A 54 4.67 -2.07 1.08
C ASN A 54 5.63 -1.28 0.18
N ILE A 55 5.68 0.02 0.38
CA ILE A 55 6.64 0.91 -0.28
C ILE A 55 7.39 1.63 0.83
N TYR A 56 8.72 1.53 0.79
CA TYR A 56 9.59 2.07 1.81
C TYR A 56 10.94 2.42 1.21
N ARG A 57 11.68 3.27 1.92
CA ARG A 57 13.11 3.47 1.67
C ARG A 57 13.90 3.05 2.91
N LYS A 58 15.17 2.70 2.71
CA LYS A 58 16.10 2.60 3.83
C LYS A 58 16.20 3.96 4.52
N LYS A 59 16.31 3.92 5.84
CA LYS A 59 16.61 5.12 6.61
C LYS A 59 18.03 5.60 6.29
#